data_AF-A0A2N6SQB1-F1
#
_entry.id   AF-A0A2N6SQB1-F1
#
_cell.length_a   1.000
_cell.length_b   1.000
_cell.length_c   1.000
_cell.angle_alpha   90.00
_cell.angle_beta   90.00
_cell.angle_gamma   90.00
#
_symmetry.space_group_name_H-M   'P 1'
#
loop_
_entity.id
_entity.type
_entity.pdbx_description
1 polymer ?
#
loop_
_entity_poly.entity_id
_entity_poly.type
_entity_poly.pdbx_seq_one_letter_code
_entity_poly.pdbx_strand_id
1 'polypeptide(L)'
;MTDHNLNLTSILTAIPRGIKESIDVIIITFMIGGAFGIIKETGILNLGVRTLVKQFQNNKLAIIFVLSAVFATITGFIGVPELALIYIPVLMPLLFSLGLDSMTAVAISLTATASGFAAAWSAPATVGIGHDLADLPLYSGMGLRVVTVVILTLISATYVMFYARKVLQDPTISPIV
;
A
#
# COMPACT_ATOMS: atom_id res chain seq x y z
N MET A 1 34.26 14.22 -9.14
CA MET A 1 34.02 15.67 -9.07
C MET A 1 34.24 16.27 -10.46
N THR A 2 33.23 16.36 -11.33
CA THR A 2 33.26 16.95 -12.70
C THR A 2 31.86 16.72 -13.31
N ASP A 3 31.02 17.66 -13.74
CA ASP A 3 31.04 19.11 -13.88
C ASP A 3 29.59 19.60 -13.62
N HIS A 4 29.41 20.56 -12.70
CA HIS A 4 28.10 21.15 -12.40
C HIS A 4 27.79 22.29 -13.37
N ASN A 5 27.88 22.03 -14.68
CA ASN A 5 27.41 22.95 -15.70
C ASN A 5 25.99 22.52 -16.08
N LEU A 6 24.99 23.21 -15.53
CA LEU A 6 23.57 23.07 -15.88
C LEU A 6 23.34 23.52 -17.34
N ASN A 7 23.76 22.71 -18.30
CA ASN A 7 23.53 22.95 -19.72
C ASN A 7 22.12 22.50 -20.10
N LEU A 8 21.49 23.18 -21.06
CA LEU A 8 20.14 22.86 -21.54
C LEU A 8 20.02 21.38 -21.98
N THR A 9 21.11 20.83 -22.52
CA THR A 9 21.24 19.43 -22.91
C THR A 9 21.21 18.46 -21.72
N SER A 10 21.75 18.85 -20.56
CA SER A 10 21.67 18.04 -19.32
C SER A 10 20.25 18.01 -18.75
N ILE A 11 19.50 19.11 -18.87
CA ILE A 11 18.09 19.19 -18.48
C ILE A 11 17.22 18.35 -19.42
N LEU A 12 17.46 18.43 -20.73
CA LEU A 12 16.72 17.64 -21.73
C LEU A 12 17.02 16.13 -21.62
N THR A 13 18.25 15.75 -21.29
CA THR A 13 18.66 14.33 -21.12
C THR A 13 18.33 13.78 -19.73
N ALA A 14 17.97 14.61 -18.76
CA ALA A 14 17.52 14.17 -17.44
C ALA A 14 16.22 13.35 -17.51
N ILE A 15 15.27 13.71 -18.39
CA ILE A 15 13.99 12.98 -18.51
C ILE A 15 14.20 11.54 -19.01
N PRO A 16 14.88 11.28 -20.16
CA PRO A 16 15.16 9.92 -20.60
C PRO A 16 16.00 9.12 -19.60
N ARG A 17 16.90 9.79 -18.86
CA ARG A 17 17.74 9.15 -17.85
C ARG A 17 16.93 8.70 -16.63
N GLY A 18 16.02 9.53 -16.14
CA GLY A 18 15.09 9.16 -15.06
C GLY A 18 14.18 7.99 -15.45
N ILE A 19 13.70 7.96 -16.70
CA ILE A 19 12.92 6.82 -17.23
C ILE A 19 13.75 5.53 -17.24
N LYS A 20 15.01 5.60 -17.67
CA LYS A 20 15.92 4.43 -17.62
C LYS A 20 16.14 3.92 -16.19
N GLU A 21 16.31 4.82 -15.23
CA GLU A 21 16.51 4.45 -13.82
C GLU A 21 15.25 3.86 -13.18
N SER A 22 14.06 4.20 -13.67
CA SER A 22 12.76 3.75 -13.13
C SER A 22 12.13 2.59 -13.90
N ILE A 23 12.84 2.02 -14.88
CA ILE A 23 12.26 1.04 -15.82
C ILE A 23 11.72 -0.21 -15.13
N ASP A 24 12.40 -0.66 -14.08
CA ASP A 24 12.02 -1.86 -13.31
C ASP A 24 10.66 -1.67 -12.61
N VAL A 25 10.44 -0.50 -12.01
CA VAL A 25 9.18 -0.13 -11.33
C VAL A 25 8.03 0.01 -12.34
N ILE A 26 8.32 0.54 -13.53
CA ILE A 26 7.32 0.68 -14.60
C ILE A 26 6.86 -0.70 -15.10
N ILE A 27 7.81 -1.59 -15.39
CA ILE A 27 7.49 -2.93 -15.91
C ILE A 27 6.73 -3.76 -14.87
N ILE A 28 7.15 -3.77 -13.61
CA ILE A 28 6.46 -4.54 -12.57
C ILE A 28 5.03 -4.01 -12.33
N THR A 29 4.84 -2.69 -12.33
CA THR A 29 3.52 -2.07 -12.18
C THR A 29 2.61 -2.44 -13.36
N PHE A 30 3.15 -2.44 -14.59
CA PHE A 30 2.40 -2.83 -15.78
C PHE A 30 2.00 -4.31 -15.75
N MET A 31 2.91 -5.21 -15.36
CA MET A 31 2.63 -6.64 -15.22
C MET A 31 1.56 -6.92 -14.17
N ILE A 32 1.65 -6.27 -13.01
CA ILE A 32 0.67 -6.43 -11.93
C ILE A 32 -0.68 -5.87 -12.39
N GLY A 33 -0.71 -4.69 -13.02
CA GLY A 33 -1.93 -4.13 -13.61
C GLY A 33 -2.59 -5.06 -14.63
N GLY A 34 -1.80 -5.69 -15.51
CA GLY A 34 -2.28 -6.68 -16.47
C GLY A 34 -2.85 -7.94 -15.80
N ALA A 35 -2.14 -8.49 -14.80
CA ALA A 35 -2.62 -9.63 -14.02
C ALA A 35 -3.93 -9.30 -13.27
N PHE A 36 -4.04 -8.10 -12.71
CA PHE A 36 -5.28 -7.63 -12.06
C PHE A 36 -6.43 -7.47 -13.04
N GLY A 37 -6.16 -7.03 -14.28
CA GLY A 37 -7.17 -6.99 -15.34
C GLY A 37 -7.78 -8.38 -15.58
N ILE A 38 -6.95 -9.40 -15.70
CA ILE A 38 -7.38 -10.80 -15.85
C ILE A 38 -8.17 -11.26 -14.61
N ILE A 39 -7.66 -11.00 -13.40
CA ILE A 39 -8.36 -11.37 -12.15
C ILE A 39 -9.74 -10.71 -12.06
N LYS A 40 -9.87 -9.45 -12.48
CA LYS A 40 -11.16 -8.76 -12.53
C LYS A 40 -12.12 -9.43 -13.52
N GLU A 41 -11.63 -9.82 -14.68
CA GLU A 41 -12.43 -10.46 -15.74
C GLU A 41 -12.89 -11.88 -15.36
N THR A 42 -12.08 -12.63 -14.58
CA THR A 42 -12.49 -13.95 -14.05
C THR A 42 -13.64 -13.89 -13.04
N GLY A 43 -14.01 -12.70 -12.55
CA GLY A 43 -15.08 -12.53 -11.56
C GLY A 43 -14.74 -13.02 -10.14
N ILE A 44 -13.51 -13.50 -9.90
CA ILE A 44 -13.04 -13.95 -8.59
C ILE A 44 -13.18 -12.85 -7.53
N LEU A 45 -12.93 -11.59 -7.90
CA LEU A 45 -13.09 -10.45 -7.00
C LEU A 45 -14.51 -10.37 -6.43
N ASN A 46 -15.54 -10.56 -7.26
CA ASN A 46 -16.93 -10.51 -6.83
C ASN A 46 -17.27 -11.66 -5.85
N LEU A 47 -16.69 -12.84 -6.05
CA LEU A 47 -16.86 -13.98 -5.14
C LEU A 47 -16.13 -13.77 -3.80
N GLY A 48 -14.90 -13.25 -3.85
CA GLY A 48 -14.12 -12.90 -2.68
C GLY A 48 -14.83 -11.84 -1.83
N VAL A 49 -15.35 -10.80 -2.47
CA VAL A 49 -16.15 -9.75 -1.82
C VAL A 49 -17.36 -10.33 -1.11
N ARG A 50 -18.16 -11.18 -1.78
CA ARG A 50 -19.34 -11.80 -1.15
C ARG A 50 -19.00 -12.64 0.07
N THR A 51 -17.89 -13.37 0.03
CA THR A 51 -17.42 -14.20 1.15
C THR A 51 -16.98 -13.33 2.33
N LEU A 52 -16.17 -12.30 2.06
CA LEU A 52 -15.72 -11.35 3.08
C LEU A 52 -16.90 -10.58 3.69
N VAL A 53 -17.85 -10.13 2.86
CA VAL A 53 -19.06 -9.47 3.35
C VAL A 53 -19.80 -10.38 4.32
N LYS A 54 -20.10 -11.63 3.95
CA LYS A 54 -20.77 -12.60 4.84
C LYS A 54 -20.05 -12.80 6.17
N GLN A 55 -18.73 -12.86 6.16
CA GLN A 55 -17.93 -13.06 7.37
C GLN A 55 -17.87 -11.82 8.27
N PHE A 56 -17.92 -10.62 7.69
CA PHE A 56 -17.78 -9.35 8.40
C PHE A 56 -19.07 -8.54 8.56
N GLN A 57 -20.26 -9.08 8.20
CA GLN A 57 -21.54 -8.35 8.31
C GLN A 57 -21.82 -7.85 9.74
N ASN A 58 -21.48 -8.64 10.76
CA ASN A 58 -21.69 -8.29 12.17
C ASN A 58 -20.64 -7.32 12.74
N ASN A 59 -19.49 -7.16 12.09
CA ASN A 59 -18.44 -6.28 12.59
C ASN A 59 -17.70 -5.57 11.45
N LYS A 60 -18.42 -4.63 10.81
CA LYS A 60 -17.93 -3.84 9.67
C LYS A 60 -16.60 -3.13 9.94
N LEU A 61 -16.30 -2.81 11.20
CA LEU A 61 -15.06 -2.12 11.57
C LEU A 61 -13.86 -3.08 11.70
N ALA A 62 -14.10 -4.36 11.98
CA ALA A 62 -13.03 -5.36 12.08
C ALA A 62 -12.35 -5.59 10.73
N ILE A 63 -13.07 -5.42 9.61
CA ILE A 63 -12.50 -5.59 8.28
C ILE A 63 -11.37 -4.59 8.01
N ILE A 64 -11.48 -3.36 8.55
CA ILE A 64 -10.48 -2.30 8.40
C ILE A 64 -9.17 -2.78 9.02
N PHE A 65 -9.25 -3.33 10.23
CA PHE A 65 -8.08 -3.84 10.94
C PHE A 65 -7.43 -5.01 10.20
N VAL A 66 -8.23 -5.97 9.74
CA VAL A 66 -7.74 -7.14 9.01
C VAL A 66 -7.10 -6.73 7.69
N LEU A 67 -7.75 -5.88 6.90
CA LEU A 67 -7.23 -5.40 5.63
C LEU A 67 -5.94 -4.60 5.83
N SER A 68 -5.92 -3.66 6.79
CA SER A 68 -4.70 -2.90 7.10
C SER A 68 -3.53 -3.79 7.53
N ALA A 69 -3.79 -4.82 8.34
CA ALA A 69 -2.74 -5.77 8.76
C ALA A 69 -2.21 -6.60 7.57
N VAL A 70 -3.10 -7.09 6.71
CA VAL A 70 -2.72 -7.86 5.52
C VAL A 70 -1.88 -7.00 4.56
N PHE A 71 -2.33 -5.79 4.24
CA PHE A 71 -1.57 -4.91 3.34
C PHE A 71 -0.25 -4.47 3.94
N ALA A 72 -0.21 -4.09 5.22
CA ALA A 72 1.04 -3.72 5.89
C ALA A 72 2.05 -4.88 5.89
N THR A 73 1.58 -6.12 6.07
CA THR A 73 2.42 -7.32 6.02
C THR A 73 2.96 -7.57 4.61
N ILE A 74 2.09 -7.51 3.59
CA ILE A 74 2.46 -7.69 2.19
C ILE A 74 3.49 -6.64 1.76
N THR A 75 3.24 -5.36 2.06
CA THR A 75 4.16 -4.27 1.72
C THR A 75 5.44 -4.34 2.53
N GLY A 76 5.37 -4.69 3.81
CA GLY A 76 6.57 -4.90 4.64
C GLY A 76 7.47 -6.01 4.09
N PHE A 77 6.90 -6.98 3.37
CA PHE A 77 7.63 -8.07 2.74
C PHE A 77 8.19 -7.70 1.36
N ILE A 78 7.35 -7.16 0.48
CA ILE A 78 7.70 -6.84 -0.91
C ILE A 78 8.57 -5.57 -0.98
N GLY A 79 8.32 -4.58 -0.12
CA GLY A 79 9.09 -3.34 -0.06
C GLY A 79 8.78 -2.34 -1.19
N VAL A 80 7.62 -2.46 -1.85
CA VAL A 80 7.22 -1.62 -3.00
C VAL A 80 5.94 -0.86 -2.65
N PRO A 81 6.03 0.44 -2.27
CA PRO A 81 4.85 1.23 -1.88
C PRO A 81 3.89 1.53 -3.03
N GLU A 82 4.34 1.44 -4.29
CA GLU A 82 3.58 1.76 -5.49
C GLU A 82 2.37 0.84 -5.69
N LEU A 83 2.40 -0.36 -5.09
CA LEU A 83 1.31 -1.33 -5.14
C LEU A 83 0.03 -0.82 -4.47
N ALA A 84 0.11 0.20 -3.61
CA ALA A 84 -1.07 0.82 -2.99
C ALA A 84 -2.11 1.28 -4.02
N LEU A 85 -1.65 1.82 -5.16
CA LEU A 85 -2.54 2.34 -6.21
C LEU A 85 -3.39 1.24 -6.85
N ILE A 86 -2.87 0.01 -6.86
CA ILE A 86 -3.54 -1.16 -7.46
C ILE A 86 -4.57 -1.73 -6.49
N TYR A 87 -4.35 -1.60 -5.17
CA TYR A 87 -5.27 -2.10 -4.15
C TYR A 87 -6.55 -1.27 -4.02
N ILE A 88 -6.49 0.04 -4.29
CA ILE A 88 -7.65 0.95 -4.20
C ILE A 88 -8.86 0.47 -5.02
N PRO A 89 -8.76 0.21 -6.34
CA PRO A 89 -9.92 -0.21 -7.14
C PRO A 89 -10.43 -1.61 -6.76
N VAL A 90 -9.63 -2.42 -6.07
CA VAL A 90 -10.01 -3.75 -5.58
C VAL A 90 -10.77 -3.64 -4.26
N LEU A 91 -10.31 -2.74 -3.38
CA LEU A 91 -10.93 -2.49 -2.08
C LEU A 91 -12.23 -1.73 -2.18
N MET A 92 -12.35 -0.83 -3.15
CA MET A 92 -13.54 0.00 -3.33
C MET A 92 -14.85 -0.81 -3.40
N PRO A 93 -15.03 -1.81 -4.29
CA PRO A 93 -16.25 -2.61 -4.34
C PRO A 93 -16.46 -3.46 -3.08
N LEU A 94 -15.39 -3.89 -2.41
CA LEU A 94 -15.47 -4.62 -1.14
C LEU A 94 -16.06 -3.75 -0.03
N LEU A 95 -15.54 -2.53 0.12
CA LEU A 95 -15.94 -1.60 1.16
C LEU A 95 -17.32 -1.01 0.88
N PHE A 96 -17.65 -0.72 -0.38
CA PHE A 96 -18.99 -0.32 -0.81
C PHE A 96 -20.04 -1.37 -0.44
N SER A 97 -19.73 -2.66 -0.63
CA SER A 97 -20.63 -3.75 -0.25
C SER A 97 -20.88 -3.87 1.27
N LEU A 98 -20.04 -3.23 2.09
CA LEU A 98 -20.17 -3.16 3.54
C LEU A 98 -20.85 -1.86 4.02
N GLY A 99 -21.10 -0.91 3.11
CA GLY A 99 -21.61 0.43 3.42
C GLY A 99 -20.52 1.38 3.92
N LEU A 100 -19.27 1.15 3.51
CA LEU A 100 -18.14 2.06 3.73
C LEU A 100 -17.87 2.87 2.45
N ASP A 101 -17.10 3.94 2.59
CA ASP A 101 -16.84 4.95 1.54
C ASP A 101 -15.52 4.69 0.78
N SER A 102 -15.43 5.23 -0.43
CA SER A 102 -14.27 5.27 -1.31
C SER A 102 -13.05 5.87 -0.61
N MET A 103 -13.22 6.92 0.20
CA MET A 103 -12.13 7.47 1.02
C MET A 103 -11.60 6.48 2.04
N THR A 104 -12.44 5.58 2.56
CA THR A 104 -11.97 4.51 3.46
C THR A 104 -11.08 3.52 2.69
N ALA A 105 -11.42 3.19 1.44
CA ALA A 105 -10.60 2.34 0.58
C ALA A 105 -9.22 2.95 0.32
N VAL A 106 -9.20 4.24 -0.03
CA VAL A 106 -7.98 5.00 -0.26
C VAL A 106 -7.15 5.11 1.01
N ALA A 107 -7.79 5.44 2.13
CA ALA A 107 -7.11 5.58 3.41
C ALA A 107 -6.49 4.26 3.88
N ILE A 108 -7.19 3.13 3.79
CA ILE A 108 -6.63 1.80 4.10
C ILE A 108 -5.43 1.52 3.19
N SER A 109 -5.59 1.66 1.88
CA SER A 109 -4.56 1.31 0.90
C SER A 109 -3.28 2.12 1.12
N LEU A 110 -3.39 3.44 1.28
CA LEU A 110 -2.25 4.32 1.44
C LEU A 110 -1.61 4.18 2.82
N THR A 111 -2.41 4.22 3.89
CA THR A 111 -1.85 4.22 5.26
C THR A 111 -1.30 2.86 5.67
N ALA A 112 -1.93 1.75 5.27
CA ALA A 112 -1.42 0.41 5.54
C ALA A 112 -0.10 0.17 4.81
N THR A 113 -0.05 0.47 3.50
CA THR A 113 1.16 0.35 2.68
C THR A 113 2.28 1.24 3.22
N ALA A 114 1.99 2.51 3.52
CA ALA A 114 2.97 3.42 4.10
C ALA A 114 3.51 2.92 5.46
N SER A 115 2.63 2.41 6.33
CA SER A 115 3.05 1.83 7.62
C SER A 115 3.92 0.59 7.47
N GLY A 116 3.59 -0.30 6.53
CA GLY A 116 4.38 -1.50 6.23
C GLY A 116 5.74 -1.18 5.61
N PHE A 117 5.78 -0.20 4.70
CA PHE A 117 7.02 0.25 4.06
C PHE A 117 7.93 1.01 5.03
N ALA A 118 7.38 1.84 5.92
CA ALA A 118 8.18 2.65 6.85
C ALA A 118 9.05 1.79 7.80
N ALA A 119 8.56 0.62 8.19
CA ALA A 119 9.29 -0.26 9.10
C ALA A 119 9.95 -1.47 8.41
N ALA A 120 9.53 -1.83 7.18
CA ALA A 120 10.26 -2.66 6.21
C ALA A 120 11.08 -3.81 6.82
N TRP A 121 10.46 -4.59 7.71
CA TRP A 121 11.13 -5.63 8.50
C TRP A 121 11.92 -6.68 7.71
N SER A 122 11.52 -6.98 6.47
CA SER A 122 12.21 -7.94 5.61
C SER A 122 12.54 -7.39 4.21
N ALA A 123 12.26 -6.13 3.92
CA ALA A 123 12.37 -5.57 2.57
C ALA A 123 13.84 -5.59 2.07
N PRO A 124 14.23 -6.55 1.21
CA PRO A 124 15.65 -6.75 0.89
C PRO A 124 16.22 -5.58 0.10
N ALA A 125 15.38 -4.96 -0.73
CA ALA A 125 15.74 -3.83 -1.57
C ALA A 125 16.06 -2.56 -0.77
N THR A 126 15.51 -2.36 0.43
CA THR A 126 15.76 -1.15 1.22
C THR A 126 16.64 -1.45 2.42
N VAL A 127 16.25 -2.43 3.23
CA VAL A 127 16.98 -2.83 4.44
C VAL A 127 18.27 -3.56 4.10
N GLY A 128 18.27 -4.40 3.08
CA GLY A 128 19.47 -5.15 2.66
C GLY A 128 20.57 -4.20 2.18
N ILE A 129 20.21 -3.28 1.29
CA ILE A 129 21.14 -2.23 0.80
C ILE A 129 21.60 -1.33 1.97
N GLY A 130 20.69 -0.93 2.86
CA GLY A 130 21.03 -0.11 4.01
C GLY A 130 21.99 -0.77 5.01
N HIS A 131 21.87 -2.09 5.21
CA HIS A 131 22.80 -2.84 6.06
C HIS A 131 24.15 -3.06 5.40
N ASP A 132 24.17 -3.30 4.08
CA ASP A 132 25.38 -3.43 3.28
C ASP A 132 26.20 -2.13 3.28
N LEU A 133 25.52 -0.99 3.16
CA LEU A 133 26.15 0.34 3.30
C LEU A 133 26.65 0.66 4.72
N ALA A 134 26.10 0.01 5.74
CA ALA A 134 26.41 0.26 7.15
C ALA A 134 27.33 -0.79 7.78
N ASP A 135 27.83 -1.76 7.00
CA ASP A 135 28.61 -2.92 7.48
C ASP A 135 27.94 -3.66 8.66
N LEU A 136 26.60 -3.69 8.68
CA LEU A 136 25.84 -4.36 9.74
C LEU A 136 25.39 -5.76 9.30
N PRO A 137 25.34 -6.75 10.21
CA PRO A 137 24.81 -8.06 9.88
C PRO A 137 23.35 -7.95 9.41
N LEU A 138 23.03 -8.72 8.37
CA LEU A 138 21.68 -8.83 7.83
C LEU A 138 20.70 -9.17 8.96
N TYR A 139 19.57 -8.45 9.02
CA TYR A 139 18.52 -8.55 10.07
C TYR A 139 18.88 -8.04 11.48
N SER A 140 20.00 -7.33 11.67
CA SER A 140 20.22 -6.57 12.91
C SER A 140 19.02 -5.64 13.22
N GLY A 141 18.43 -5.76 14.41
CA GLY A 141 17.29 -4.93 14.83
C GLY A 141 15.91 -5.35 14.28
N MET A 142 15.76 -6.56 13.73
CA MET A 142 14.48 -7.04 13.20
C MET A 142 13.33 -6.98 14.22
N GLY A 143 13.60 -7.26 15.50
CA GLY A 143 12.59 -7.17 16.57
C GLY A 143 12.02 -5.75 16.73
N LEU A 144 12.88 -4.72 16.69
CA LEU A 144 12.44 -3.32 16.72
C LEU A 144 11.59 -2.98 15.50
N ARG A 145 11.96 -3.46 14.31
CA ARG A 145 11.19 -3.24 13.08
C ARG A 145 9.80 -3.88 13.14
N VAL A 146 9.69 -5.12 13.66
CA VAL A 146 8.40 -5.79 13.83
C VAL A 146 7.50 -4.97 14.76
N VAL A 147 8.04 -4.52 15.90
CA VAL A 147 7.30 -3.71 16.87
C VAL A 147 6.84 -2.39 16.23
N THR A 148 7.70 -1.73 15.47
CA THR A 148 7.35 -0.49 14.76
C THR A 148 6.27 -0.71 13.70
N VAL A 149 6.33 -1.80 12.91
CA VAL A 149 5.24 -2.17 11.97
C VAL A 149 3.94 -2.30 12.74
N VAL A 150 3.91 -3.09 13.82
CA VAL A 150 2.69 -3.36 14.60
C VAL A 150 2.11 -2.06 15.16
N ILE A 151 2.94 -1.19 15.74
CA ILE A 151 2.49 0.09 16.29
C ILE A 151 1.95 1.01 15.18
N LEU A 152 2.67 1.17 14.08
CA LEU A 152 2.25 2.03 12.98
C LEU A 152 0.97 1.53 12.33
N THR A 153 0.84 0.22 12.13
CA THR A 153 -0.38 -0.41 11.61
C THR A 153 -1.56 -0.26 12.57
N LEU A 154 -1.34 -0.36 13.88
CA LEU A 154 -2.38 -0.10 14.89
C LEU A 154 -2.85 1.36 14.85
N ILE A 155 -1.92 2.30 14.81
CA ILE A 155 -2.23 3.74 14.74
C ILE A 155 -3.00 4.06 13.45
N SER A 156 -2.53 3.56 12.30
CA SER A 156 -3.19 3.80 11.01
C SER A 156 -4.57 3.16 10.95
N ALA A 157 -4.71 1.89 11.36
CA ALA A 157 -6.01 1.21 11.40
C ALA A 157 -6.99 1.90 12.35
N THR A 158 -6.52 2.39 13.51
CA THR A 158 -7.35 3.13 14.46
C THR A 158 -7.81 4.46 13.88
N TYR A 159 -6.91 5.21 13.22
CA TYR A 159 -7.25 6.47 12.55
C TYR A 159 -8.30 6.27 11.46
N VAL A 160 -8.12 5.25 10.62
CA VAL A 160 -9.09 4.91 9.57
C VAL A 160 -10.41 4.45 10.19
N MET A 161 -10.38 3.70 11.29
CA MET A 161 -11.60 3.27 12.00
C MET A 161 -12.38 4.47 12.55
N PHE A 162 -11.71 5.48 13.11
CA PHE A 162 -12.36 6.71 13.55
C PHE A 162 -13.03 7.44 12.39
N TYR A 163 -12.35 7.55 11.24
CA TYR A 163 -12.94 8.12 10.03
C TYR A 163 -14.15 7.32 9.54
N ALA A 164 -13.99 6.01 9.39
CA ALA A 164 -15.05 5.11 8.91
C ALA A 164 -16.29 5.15 9.82
N ARG A 165 -16.11 5.20 11.14
CA ARG A 165 -17.21 5.39 12.10
C ARG A 165 -17.95 6.70 11.88
N LYS A 166 -17.22 7.78 11.60
CA LYS A 166 -17.80 9.10 11.32
C LYS A 166 -18.65 9.07 10.05
N VAL A 167 -18.15 8.43 8.99
CA VAL A 167 -18.88 8.27 7.73
C VAL A 167 -20.11 7.35 7.86
N LEU A 168 -20.00 6.29 8.66
CA LEU A 168 -21.14 5.40 8.97
C LEU A 168 -22.26 6.12 9.76
N GLN A 169 -21.92 7.13 10.55
CA GLN A 169 -22.87 7.92 11.34
C GLN A 169 -23.43 9.12 10.57
N ASP A 170 -22.65 9.71 9.68
CA ASP A 170 -23.07 10.84 8.84
C ASP A 170 -22.54 10.66 7.39
N PRO A 171 -23.42 10.23 6.47
CA PRO A 171 -23.07 10.03 5.06
C PRO A 171 -22.65 11.32 4.33
N THR A 172 -22.96 12.50 4.86
CA THR A 172 -22.62 13.79 4.22
C THR A 172 -21.12 14.12 4.31
N ILE A 173 -20.38 13.39 5.14
CA ILE A 173 -18.94 13.55 5.32
C ILE A 173 -18.15 12.91 4.17
N SER A 174 -18.74 11.91 3.48
CA SER A 174 -18.13 11.35 2.28
C SER A 174 -18.35 12.30 1.09
N PRO A 175 -17.29 12.72 0.38
CA PRO A 175 -17.42 13.51 -0.84
C PRO A 175 -17.94 12.68 -2.03
N ILE A 176 -17.94 11.34 -1.94
CA ILE A 176 -18.17 10.43 -3.08
C ILE A 176 -18.69 9.07 -2.59
N VAL A 177 -19.99 8.83 -2.76
CA VAL A 177 -20.65 7.52 -2.58
C VAL A 177 -20.40 6.63 -3.79
#